data_AF-A0A368FES9-F1
#
_entry.id   AF-A0A368FES9-F1
#
_cell.length_a   1.000
_cell.length_b   1.000
_cell.length_c   1.000
_cell.angle_alpha   90.00
_cell.angle_beta   90.00
_cell.angle_gamma   90.00
#
_symmetry.space_group_name_H-M   'P 1'
#
loop_
_entity.id
_entity.type
_entity.pdbx_description
1 polymer ?
#
loop_
_entity_poly.entity_id
_entity_poly.type
_entity_poly.pdbx_seq_one_letter_code
_entity_poly.pdbx_strand_id
1 'polypeptide(L)'
;MYGNERKWLLLAELIEHYKMHGVDHFYIYVKDMDDYTLKLIRHYEISGIAEVIFFRKYNDRPGKEWQLAGNEDCLQRSRHHSRYAIFHDLDERIVPTGNVTIRCLIKQTMESNSTIAMMAFAAQRVERTFRAPLEYKTALAALFASFE
;
A
#
# COMPACT_ATOMS: atom_id res chain seq x y z
N MET A 1 -6.92 -6.68 -0.06
CA MET A 1 -6.84 -7.05 1.37
C MET A 1 -7.75 -8.23 1.64
N TYR A 2 -7.21 -9.29 2.24
CA TYR A 2 -7.85 -10.60 2.37
C TYR A 2 -7.72 -11.12 3.81
N GLY A 3 -8.70 -11.90 4.26
CA GLY A 3 -8.72 -12.50 5.59
C GLY A 3 -8.87 -11.52 6.76
N ASN A 4 -9.18 -12.05 7.94
CA ASN A 4 -9.55 -11.27 9.13
C ASN A 4 -8.38 -11.03 10.11
N GLU A 5 -7.15 -11.23 9.66
CA GLU A 5 -5.97 -10.86 10.46
C GLU A 5 -5.78 -9.36 10.52
N ARG A 6 -5.27 -8.87 11.67
CA ARG A 6 -4.97 -7.47 11.90
C ARG A 6 -3.83 -6.98 11.01
N LYS A 7 -4.17 -6.16 10.01
CA LYS A 7 -3.25 -5.62 9.00
C LYS A 7 -3.03 -4.11 9.12
N TRP A 8 -3.60 -3.47 10.16
CA TRP A 8 -3.52 -2.03 10.37
C TRP A 8 -2.09 -1.48 10.28
N LEU A 9 -1.10 -2.17 10.85
CA LEU A 9 0.28 -1.72 10.83
C LEU A 9 0.88 -1.79 9.42
N LEU A 10 0.69 -2.90 8.71
CA LEU A 10 1.16 -3.04 7.33
C LEU A 10 0.51 -2.01 6.40
N LEU A 11 -0.78 -1.71 6.63
CA LEU A 11 -1.51 -0.68 5.88
C LEU A 11 -0.94 0.72 6.15
N ALA A 12 -0.74 1.07 7.43
CA ALA A 12 -0.16 2.35 7.82
C ALA A 12 1.26 2.52 7.23
N GLU A 13 2.11 1.50 7.41
CA GLU A 13 3.46 1.50 6.86
C GLU A 13 3.45 1.65 5.33
N LEU A 14 2.50 1.02 4.61
CA LEU A 14 2.42 1.11 3.16
C LEU A 14 2.07 2.55 2.73
N ILE A 15 1.01 3.11 3.30
CA ILE A 15 0.52 4.42 2.90
C ILE A 15 1.53 5.50 3.23
N GLU A 16 2.09 5.50 4.45
CA GLU A 16 3.08 6.51 4.83
C GLU A 16 4.38 6.37 4.04
N HIS A 17 4.85 5.14 3.77
CA HIS A 17 6.01 4.89 2.90
C HIS A 17 5.81 5.51 1.51
N TYR A 18 4.69 5.20 0.86
CA TYR A 18 4.45 5.67 -0.50
C TYR A 18 4.16 7.16 -0.58
N LYS A 19 3.55 7.77 0.45
CA LYS A 19 3.44 9.23 0.57
C LYS A 19 4.83 9.89 0.60
N MET A 20 5.76 9.36 1.39
CA MET A 20 7.14 9.87 1.42
C MET A 20 7.85 9.72 0.06
N HIS A 21 7.47 8.73 -0.74
CA HIS A 21 8.00 8.53 -2.09
C HIS A 21 7.28 9.34 -3.19
N GLY A 22 6.30 10.17 -2.83
CA GLY A 22 5.59 11.06 -3.74
C GLY A 22 4.41 10.41 -4.48
N VAL A 23 3.74 9.44 -3.85
CA VAL A 23 2.45 8.92 -4.32
C VAL A 23 1.33 9.80 -3.80
N ASP A 24 0.48 10.28 -4.71
CA ASP A 24 -0.55 11.28 -4.41
C ASP A 24 -1.94 10.67 -4.15
N HIS A 25 -2.19 9.43 -4.58
CA HIS A 25 -3.51 8.79 -4.46
C HIS A 25 -3.40 7.27 -4.28
N PHE A 26 -4.32 6.70 -3.49
CA PHE A 26 -4.34 5.29 -3.15
C PHE A 26 -5.70 4.65 -3.47
N TYR A 27 -5.68 3.49 -4.12
CA TYR A 27 -6.83 2.61 -4.24
C TYR A 27 -6.66 1.42 -3.30
N ILE A 28 -7.62 1.22 -2.38
CA ILE A 28 -7.58 0.10 -1.41
C ILE A 28 -8.70 -0.89 -1.75
N TYR A 29 -8.31 -2.06 -2.24
CA TYR A 29 -9.25 -3.15 -2.52
C TYR A 29 -9.42 -4.05 -1.29
N VAL A 30 -10.67 -4.21 -0.83
CA VAL A 30 -11.00 -4.94 0.40
C VAL A 30 -11.95 -6.11 0.08
N LYS A 31 -11.50 -7.34 0.34
CA LYS A 31 -12.36 -8.53 0.35
C LYS A 31 -12.90 -8.80 1.75
N ASP A 32 -11.98 -9.01 2.69
CA ASP A 32 -12.25 -9.31 4.09
C ASP A 32 -11.34 -8.47 4.99
N MET A 33 -11.81 -8.16 6.20
CA MET A 33 -11.14 -7.24 7.12
C MET A 33 -11.58 -7.44 8.57
N ASP A 34 -10.68 -7.20 9.51
CA ASP A 34 -11.03 -7.03 10.92
C ASP A 34 -11.47 -5.58 11.26
N ASP A 35 -12.26 -5.44 12.32
CA ASP A 35 -12.80 -4.14 12.73
C ASP A 35 -11.72 -3.10 13.09
N TYR A 36 -10.54 -3.53 13.55
CA TYR A 36 -9.47 -2.61 13.92
C TYR A 36 -8.81 -2.02 12.68
N THR A 37 -8.46 -2.85 11.69
CA THR A 37 -7.92 -2.36 10.41
C THR A 37 -8.97 -1.51 9.65
N LEU A 38 -10.25 -1.85 9.75
CA LEU A 38 -11.33 -1.07 9.15
C LEU A 38 -11.37 0.39 9.64
N LYS A 39 -11.09 0.63 10.93
CA LYS A 39 -11.01 2.00 11.48
C LYS A 39 -9.98 2.85 10.73
N LEU A 40 -8.81 2.27 10.45
CA LEU A 40 -7.74 2.96 9.74
C LEU A 40 -8.09 3.20 8.27
N ILE A 41 -8.71 2.21 7.61
CA ILE A 41 -9.21 2.36 6.23
C ILE A 41 -10.21 3.51 6.14
N ARG A 42 -11.17 3.59 7.06
CA ARG A 42 -12.16 4.68 7.10
C ARG A 42 -11.51 6.04 7.35
N HIS A 43 -10.46 6.09 8.16
CA HIS A 43 -9.70 7.33 8.34
C HIS A 43 -9.06 7.80 7.03
N TYR A 44 -8.41 6.91 6.28
CA TYR A 44 -7.82 7.25 4.99
C TYR A 44 -8.86 7.61 3.91
N GLU A 45 -10.03 6.98 3.96
CA GLU A 45 -11.14 7.31 3.07
C GLU A 45 -11.73 8.69 3.35
N ILE A 46 -12.05 8.99 4.62
CA ILE A 46 -12.65 10.27 5.03
C ILE A 46 -11.69 11.44 4.82
N SER A 47 -10.39 11.22 4.99
CA SER A 47 -9.36 12.24 4.74
C SER A 47 -9.06 12.47 3.25
N GLY A 48 -9.65 11.69 2.34
CA GLY A 48 -9.41 11.77 0.91
C GLY A 48 -8.04 11.24 0.48
N ILE A 49 -7.31 10.55 1.37
CA ILE A 49 -6.02 9.94 1.06
C ILE A 49 -6.21 8.70 0.16
N ALA A 50 -7.28 7.95 0.38
CA ALA A 50 -7.55 6.72 -0.35
C ALA A 50 -9.01 6.60 -0.80
N GLU A 51 -9.23 6.04 -1.99
CA GLU A 51 -10.53 5.51 -2.40
C GLU A 51 -10.58 4.01 -2.04
N VAL A 52 -11.66 3.58 -1.38
CA VAL A 52 -11.80 2.21 -0.88
C VAL A 52 -12.85 1.45 -1.70
N ILE A 53 -12.44 0.32 -2.27
CA ILE A 53 -13.30 -0.55 -3.08
C ILE A 53 -13.52 -1.85 -2.33
N PHE A 54 -14.76 -2.09 -1.90
CA PHE A 54 -15.16 -3.36 -1.31
C PHE A 54 -15.60 -4.33 -2.40
N PHE A 55 -14.97 -5.51 -2.45
CA PHE A 55 -15.40 -6.55 -3.37
C PHE A 55 -16.78 -7.09 -2.99
N ARG A 56 -17.56 -7.44 -4.01
CA ARG A 56 -18.94 -7.90 -3.83
C ARG A 56 -18.92 -9.31 -3.24
N LYS A 57 -19.79 -9.54 -2.25
CA LYS A 57 -20.02 -10.88 -1.69
C LYS A 57 -20.78 -11.79 -2.65
N TYR A 58 -21.62 -11.22 -3.51
CA TYR A 58 -22.34 -11.98 -4.53
C TYR A 58 -21.38 -12.39 -5.64
N ASN A 59 -21.37 -13.69 -5.99
CA ASN A 59 -20.37 -14.31 -6.87
C ASN A 59 -18.94 -14.16 -6.35
N ASP A 60 -18.72 -14.57 -5.08
CA ASP A 60 -17.38 -14.62 -4.50
C ASP A 60 -16.44 -15.49 -5.34
N ARG A 61 -15.16 -15.15 -5.29
CA ARG A 61 -14.10 -15.75 -6.09
C ARG A 61 -12.89 -16.09 -5.22
N PRO A 62 -12.04 -17.03 -5.64
CA PRO A 62 -10.73 -17.24 -5.03
C PRO A 62 -9.93 -15.93 -4.96
N GLY A 63 -9.11 -15.78 -3.91
CA GLY A 63 -8.35 -14.53 -3.67
C GLY A 63 -7.50 -14.08 -4.85
N LYS A 64 -6.88 -15.02 -5.59
CA LYS A 64 -6.10 -14.71 -6.79
C LYS A 64 -6.94 -14.05 -7.89
N GLU A 65 -8.18 -14.49 -8.08
CA GLU A 65 -9.08 -13.89 -9.09
C GLU A 65 -9.52 -12.48 -8.68
N TRP A 66 -9.72 -12.25 -7.38
CA TRP A 66 -9.98 -10.91 -6.86
C TRP A 66 -8.78 -9.98 -7.01
N GLN A 67 -7.55 -10.49 -6.90
CA GLN A 67 -6.35 -9.69 -7.14
C GLN A 67 -6.29 -9.24 -8.60
N LEU A 68 -6.57 -10.14 -9.55
CA LEU A 68 -6.64 -9.78 -10.97
C LEU A 68 -7.75 -8.75 -11.24
N ALA A 69 -8.95 -8.96 -10.68
CA ALA A 69 -10.06 -8.03 -10.82
C ALA A 69 -9.74 -6.63 -10.23
N GLY A 70 -9.08 -6.59 -9.07
CA GLY A 70 -8.65 -5.34 -8.44
C GLY A 70 -7.58 -4.61 -9.25
N ASN A 71 -6.63 -5.34 -9.84
CA ASN A 71 -5.61 -4.75 -10.71
C ASN A 71 -6.24 -4.13 -11.97
N GLU A 72 -7.17 -4.84 -12.62
CA GLU A 72 -7.87 -4.30 -13.79
C GLU A 72 -8.71 -3.07 -13.44
N ASP A 73 -9.48 -3.11 -12.35
CA ASP A 73 -10.28 -1.96 -11.91
C ASP A 73 -9.38 -0.76 -11.55
N CYS A 74 -8.25 -1.00 -10.87
CA CYS A 74 -7.28 0.04 -10.52
C CYS A 74 -6.67 0.68 -11.75
N LEU A 75 -6.28 -0.15 -12.74
CA LEU A 75 -5.79 0.33 -14.01
C LEU A 75 -6.85 1.23 -14.67
N GLN A 76 -8.09 0.77 -14.79
CA GLN A 76 -9.14 1.55 -15.45
C GLN A 76 -9.47 2.85 -14.72
N ARG A 77 -9.58 2.84 -13.40
CA ARG A 77 -9.87 4.05 -12.59
C ARG A 77 -8.75 5.09 -12.68
N SER A 78 -7.50 4.64 -12.64
CA SER A 78 -6.34 5.53 -12.61
C SER A 78 -6.07 6.23 -13.95
N ARG A 79 -6.51 5.66 -15.08
CA ARG A 79 -6.24 6.14 -16.46
C ARG A 79 -6.50 7.62 -16.71
N HIS A 80 -7.42 8.23 -15.99
CA HIS A 80 -7.88 9.61 -16.26
C HIS A 80 -7.28 10.67 -15.34
N HIS A 81 -6.58 10.27 -14.29
CA HIS A 81 -5.99 11.22 -13.33
C HIS A 81 -4.54 10.92 -12.96
N SER A 82 -4.05 9.71 -13.24
CA SER A 82 -2.69 9.29 -12.96
C SER A 82 -1.96 8.93 -14.25
N ARG A 83 -0.75 9.48 -14.42
CA ARG A 83 0.14 9.13 -15.55
C ARG A 83 0.85 7.79 -15.34
N TYR A 84 1.10 7.43 -14.08
CA TYR A 84 1.79 6.23 -13.66
C TYR A 84 1.02 5.59 -12.52
N ALA A 85 1.00 4.26 -12.46
CA ALA A 85 0.37 3.49 -11.40
C ALA A 85 1.33 2.44 -10.86
N ILE A 86 1.20 2.12 -9.56
CA ILE A 86 1.94 1.06 -8.90
C ILE A 86 0.93 0.00 -8.47
N PHE A 87 1.14 -1.25 -8.89
CA PHE A 87 0.36 -2.41 -8.43
C PHE A 87 1.19 -3.15 -7.39
N HIS A 88 0.62 -3.37 -6.22
CA HIS A 88 1.44 -3.64 -5.05
C HIS A 88 0.66 -4.36 -3.95
N ASP A 89 1.24 -5.39 -3.33
CA ASP A 89 0.64 -6.08 -2.19
C ASP A 89 0.96 -5.37 -0.84
N LEU A 90 0.27 -5.70 0.25
CA LEU A 90 0.39 -4.95 1.51
C LEU A 90 1.73 -5.11 2.22
N ASP A 91 2.46 -6.18 1.94
CA ASP A 91 3.69 -6.62 2.60
C ASP A 91 4.97 -6.33 1.78
N GLU A 92 4.84 -5.80 0.57
CA GLU A 92 5.98 -5.42 -0.27
C GLU A 92 6.42 -3.96 0.00
N ARG A 93 7.61 -3.52 -0.39
CA ARG A 93 7.96 -2.08 -0.42
C ARG A 93 8.99 -1.84 -1.51
N ILE A 94 8.79 -0.81 -2.33
CA ILE A 94 9.84 -0.32 -3.23
C ILE A 94 10.75 0.62 -2.43
N VAL A 95 12.02 0.24 -2.26
CA VAL A 95 13.03 1.03 -1.53
C VAL A 95 14.18 1.37 -2.49
N PRO A 96 14.20 2.59 -3.06
CA PRO A 96 15.33 3.04 -3.87
C PRO A 96 16.64 3.07 -3.06
N THR A 97 17.75 2.75 -3.70
CA THR A 97 19.08 2.90 -3.07
C THR A 97 19.48 4.37 -3.02
N GLY A 98 19.92 4.82 -1.84
CA GLY A 98 20.31 6.22 -1.61
C GLY A 98 19.13 7.13 -1.30
N ASN A 99 19.37 8.45 -1.34
CA ASN A 99 18.36 9.45 -0.99
C ASN A 99 17.51 9.85 -2.22
N VAL A 100 16.81 8.89 -2.80
CA VAL A 100 16.02 9.05 -4.03
C VAL A 100 14.59 8.57 -3.81
N THR A 101 13.60 9.31 -4.31
CA THR A 101 12.19 8.90 -4.25
C THR A 101 11.76 8.13 -5.50
N ILE A 102 10.65 7.38 -5.42
CA ILE A 102 10.09 6.70 -6.60
C ILE A 102 9.71 7.72 -7.67
N ARG A 103 9.18 8.87 -7.29
CA ARG A 103 8.92 9.99 -8.22
C ARG A 103 10.19 10.43 -8.96
N CYS A 104 11.33 10.47 -8.28
CA CYS A 104 12.62 10.80 -8.89
C CYS A 104 13.05 9.72 -9.89
N LEU A 105 12.92 8.44 -9.55
CA LEU A 105 13.19 7.34 -10.47
C LEU A 105 12.33 7.45 -11.74
N ILE A 106 11.01 7.65 -11.59
CA ILE A 106 10.09 7.84 -12.73
C ILE A 106 10.54 9.01 -13.63
N LYS A 107 10.92 10.15 -13.03
CA LYS A 107 11.42 11.32 -13.76
C LYS A 107 12.68 10.99 -14.58
N GLN A 108 13.61 10.27 -13.97
CA GLN A 108 14.91 9.94 -14.57
C GLN A 108 14.83 8.83 -15.62
N THR A 109 13.78 8.01 -15.62
CA THR A 109 13.64 6.86 -16.52
C THR A 109 12.46 7.01 -17.49
N MET A 110 11.23 6.96 -16.99
CA MET A 110 10.02 6.87 -17.81
C MET A 110 9.60 8.23 -18.40
N GLU A 111 9.87 9.34 -17.71
CA GLU A 111 9.62 10.68 -18.25
C GLU A 111 10.75 11.15 -19.18
N SER A 112 12.00 10.75 -18.90
CA SER A 112 13.16 11.08 -19.73
C SER A 112 13.21 10.29 -21.04
N ASN A 113 12.62 9.09 -21.07
CA ASN A 113 12.51 8.27 -22.25
C ASN A 113 11.08 7.74 -22.45
N SER A 114 10.36 8.36 -23.38
CA SER A 114 8.96 8.02 -23.70
C SER A 114 8.74 6.60 -24.23
N THR A 115 9.79 5.84 -24.58
CA THR A 115 9.66 4.43 -25.00
C THR A 115 9.58 3.47 -23.82
N ILE A 116 9.85 3.92 -22.59
CA ILE A 116 9.82 3.10 -21.39
C ILE A 116 8.45 3.21 -20.71
N ALA A 117 7.67 2.14 -20.77
CA ALA A 117 6.32 2.07 -20.19
C ALA A 117 6.27 1.40 -18.81
N MET A 118 7.36 0.77 -18.35
CA MET A 118 7.37 0.02 -17.09
C MET A 118 8.77 0.01 -16.44
N MET A 119 8.80 0.05 -15.12
CA MET A 119 9.96 -0.32 -14.30
C MET A 119 9.62 -1.58 -13.49
N ALA A 120 10.55 -2.53 -13.43
CA ALA A 120 10.47 -3.70 -12.59
C ALA A 120 11.62 -3.69 -11.59
N PHE A 121 11.35 -4.09 -10.36
CA PHE A 121 12.31 -4.08 -9.26
C PHE A 121 12.64 -5.51 -8.82
N ALA A 122 13.89 -5.75 -8.43
CA ALA A 122 14.28 -7.01 -7.84
C ALA A 122 13.66 -7.15 -6.44
N ALA A 123 13.04 -8.30 -6.17
CA ALA A 123 12.45 -8.58 -4.87
C ALA A 123 13.50 -9.09 -3.88
N GLN A 124 13.56 -8.47 -2.70
CA GLN A 124 14.27 -8.99 -1.54
C GLN A 124 13.27 -9.28 -0.44
N ARG A 125 13.25 -10.52 0.05
CA ARG A 125 12.37 -10.91 1.16
C ARG A 125 13.07 -10.67 2.49
N VAL A 126 12.37 -9.99 3.39
CA VAL A 126 12.78 -9.76 4.77
C VAL A 126 11.67 -10.24 5.68
N GLU A 127 11.95 -11.28 6.45
CA GLU A 127 10.97 -11.86 7.36
C GLU A 127 10.87 -11.05 8.65
N ARG A 128 9.65 -10.88 9.17
CA ARG A 128 9.46 -10.26 10.48
C ARG A 128 9.97 -11.19 11.57
N THR A 129 10.78 -10.64 12.47
CA THR A 129 11.33 -11.40 13.61
C THR A 129 10.38 -11.43 14.82
N PHE A 130 9.30 -10.65 14.79
CA PHE A 130 8.31 -10.56 15.86
C PHE A 130 6.89 -10.39 15.32
N ARG A 131 5.91 -10.80 16.13
CA ARG A 131 4.48 -10.65 15.81
C ARG A 131 4.10 -9.17 15.75
N ALA A 132 3.29 -8.81 14.76
CA ALA A 132 2.75 -7.46 14.66
C ALA A 132 1.93 -7.11 15.91
N PRO A 133 2.03 -5.87 16.43
CA PRO A 133 1.17 -5.42 17.51
C PRO A 133 -0.29 -5.48 17.07
N LEU A 134 -1.13 -5.95 17.98
CA LEU A 134 -2.56 -6.09 17.76
C LEU A 134 -3.31 -4.76 17.78
N GLU A 135 -2.72 -3.74 18.38
CA GLU A 135 -3.27 -2.40 18.48
C GLU A 135 -2.12 -1.39 18.60
N TYR A 136 -2.36 -0.16 18.19
CA TYR A 136 -1.45 0.94 18.48
C TYR A 136 -1.45 1.19 19.99
N LYS A 137 -0.41 0.69 20.66
CA LYS A 137 -0.02 1.17 22.00
C LYS A 137 1.02 2.24 21.77
N THR A 138 0.80 3.45 22.28
CA THR A 138 1.73 4.57 22.22
C THR A 138 3.16 4.09 22.50
N ALA A 139 3.96 3.99 21.45
CA ALA A 139 5.36 3.58 21.50
C ALA A 139 6.29 4.71 22.02
N LEU A 140 5.77 5.57 22.91
CA LEU A 140 6.55 6.57 23.62
C LEU A 140 7.12 6.04 24.93
N ALA A 141 6.54 4.98 25.52
CA ALA A 141 7.04 4.45 26.79
C ALA A 141 8.37 3.66 26.64
N ALA A 142 8.62 3.01 25.50
CA ALA A 142 9.81 2.16 25.33
C ALA A 142 11.04 2.88 24.74
N LEU A 143 10.84 4.00 24.03
CA LEU A 143 11.94 4.80 23.46
C LEU A 143 12.54 5.80 24.45
N PHE A 144 11.81 6.19 25.50
CA PHE A 144 12.32 7.05 26.58
C PHE A 144 12.80 6.27 27.81
N ALA A 145 12.36 5.02 28.02
CA ALA A 145 12.86 4.18 29.11
C ALA A 145 14.28 3.63 28.88
N SER A 146 14.88 3.86 27.71
CA SER A 146 16.30 3.56 27.43
C SER A 146 17.22 4.78 27.59
N PHE A 147 16.70 5.90 28.12
CA PHE A 147 17.43 7.13 28.42
C PHE A 147 17.30 7.58 29.89
N GLU A 148 16.95 6.68 30.80
CA GLU A 148 17.12 6.85 32.25
C GLU A 148 18.10 5.81 32.81
#